data_AF-A0A2D0HIX3-F1
#
_entry.id   AF-A0A2D0HIX3-F1
#
_cell.length_a   1.000
_cell.length_b   1.000
_cell.length_c   1.000
_cell.angle_alpha   90.00
_cell.angle_beta   90.00
_cell.angle_gamma   90.00
#
_symmetry.space_group_name_H-M   'P 1'
#
loop_
_entity.id
_entity.type
_entity.pdbx_description
1 polymer ?
#
loop_
_entity_poly.entity_id
_entity_poly.type
_entity_poly.pdbx_seq_one_letter_code
_entity_poly.pdbx_strand_id
1 'polypeptide(L)'
;MATDNRKATAKKVAAKIAETINNGLPSSNIHDSSLLNDSLPQSFNVENNQTVALENIAVPGLRTLTPELLTAMIPHWDSSQYRIEDPLNPSETIPQITQQQADRATTIYDGALRALQVTGKALDVTKEKFTVVGKHAKTVNAGIQASTSIEQVKGNYLGYLNEVENTKQKNIELSVNQSKTVTTSRISAYSKDELQTQERLAASKAELMRLKDLELQAKLQEFKVSLGYIQQGN
;
A
#
# COMPACT_ATOMS: atom_id res chain seq x y z
N MET A 1 -25.80 -24.91 -17.04
CA MET A 1 -26.30 -23.53 -16.87
C MET A 1 -25.87 -22.83 -15.57
N ALA A 2 -25.43 -23.52 -14.50
CA ALA A 2 -25.02 -22.87 -13.24
C ALA A 2 -23.54 -22.42 -13.18
N THR A 3 -22.71 -22.83 -14.14
CA THR A 3 -21.26 -22.57 -14.17
C THR A 3 -20.90 -21.22 -14.78
N ASP A 4 -21.73 -20.69 -15.68
CA ASP A 4 -21.45 -19.43 -16.37
C ASP A 4 -21.68 -18.20 -15.48
N ASN A 5 -22.67 -18.28 -14.59
CA ASN A 5 -22.96 -17.21 -13.63
C ASN A 5 -21.85 -17.00 -12.59
N ARG A 6 -21.11 -18.07 -12.23
CA ARG A 6 -19.97 -17.99 -11.29
C ARG A 6 -18.75 -17.36 -11.95
N LYS A 7 -18.51 -17.63 -13.23
CA LYS A 7 -17.46 -16.97 -14.02
C LYS A 7 -17.74 -15.48 -14.22
N ALA A 8 -19.00 -15.12 -14.46
CA ALA A 8 -19.41 -13.73 -14.62
C ALA A 8 -19.29 -12.91 -13.32
N THR A 9 -19.62 -13.50 -12.17
CA THR A 9 -19.47 -12.82 -10.87
C THR A 9 -18.01 -12.68 -10.45
N ALA A 10 -17.17 -13.70 -10.65
CA ALA A 10 -15.74 -13.61 -10.37
C ALA A 10 -15.03 -12.54 -11.22
N LYS A 11 -15.40 -12.41 -12.50
CA LYS A 11 -14.85 -11.38 -13.39
C LYS A 11 -15.26 -9.97 -12.99
N LYS A 12 -16.48 -9.81 -12.45
CA LYS A 12 -17.00 -8.51 -11.97
C LYS A 12 -16.34 -8.06 -10.66
N VAL A 13 -16.02 -9.01 -9.77
CA VAL A 13 -15.28 -8.74 -8.52
C VAL A 13 -13.81 -8.39 -8.81
N ALA A 14 -13.17 -9.13 -9.72
CA ALA A 14 -11.79 -8.83 -10.15
C ALA A 14 -11.65 -7.44 -10.81
N ALA A 15 -12.63 -7.05 -11.65
CA ALA A 15 -12.65 -5.72 -12.25
C ALA A 15 -12.81 -4.60 -11.20
N LYS A 16 -13.65 -4.80 -10.18
CA LYS A 16 -13.88 -3.80 -9.12
C LYS A 16 -12.66 -3.61 -8.22
N ILE A 17 -11.86 -4.65 -8.00
CA ILE A 17 -10.61 -4.57 -7.23
C ILE A 17 -9.52 -3.87 -8.06
N ALA A 18 -9.41 -4.16 -9.36
CA ALA A 18 -8.47 -3.48 -10.25
C ALA A 18 -8.77 -1.98 -10.40
N GLU A 19 -10.05 -1.60 -10.42
CA GLU A 19 -10.48 -0.20 -10.51
C GLU A 19 -10.20 0.59 -9.21
N THR A 20 -10.26 -0.08 -8.06
CA THR A 20 -9.92 0.51 -6.74
C THR A 20 -8.41 0.69 -6.56
N ILE A 21 -7.58 -0.03 -7.31
CA ILE A 21 -6.11 0.11 -7.27
C ILE A 21 -5.63 1.24 -8.19
N ASN A 22 -6.34 1.52 -9.29
CA ASN A 22 -6.00 2.60 -10.22
C ASN A 22 -6.52 3.97 -9.79
N ASN A 23 -7.56 4.04 -8.96
CA ASN A 23 -8.07 5.29 -8.39
C ASN A 23 -7.74 5.34 -6.90
N GLY A 24 -6.61 5.99 -6.60
CA GLY A 24 -5.96 6.13 -5.29
C GLY A 24 -6.84 5.97 -4.04
N LEU A 25 -6.38 5.10 -3.14
CA LEU A 25 -6.90 4.98 -1.78
C LEU A 25 -6.74 6.32 -1.01
N PRO A 26 -7.71 6.72 -0.17
CA PRO A 26 -7.67 7.97 0.55
C PRO A 26 -6.67 7.90 1.71
N SER A 27 -5.86 8.97 1.80
CA SER A 27 -4.85 9.23 2.81
C SER A 27 -5.39 9.12 4.24
N SER A 28 -4.83 8.18 5.03
CA SER A 28 -4.98 8.18 6.49
C SER A 28 -3.92 9.10 7.11
N ASN A 29 -4.37 10.15 7.77
CA ASN A 29 -3.59 11.08 8.58
C ASN A 29 -2.74 10.33 9.62
N ILE A 30 -1.42 10.46 9.54
CA ILE A 30 -0.52 10.30 10.67
C ILE A 30 0.34 11.56 10.71
N HIS A 31 0.05 12.41 11.70
CA HIS A 31 0.95 13.46 12.15
C HIS A 31 2.14 12.80 12.82
N ASP A 32 3.32 12.88 12.21
CA ASP A 32 4.58 12.87 12.96
C ASP A 32 5.59 13.73 12.20
N SER A 33 5.63 15.02 12.56
CA SER A 33 6.51 16.01 11.98
C SER A 33 7.70 16.21 12.90
N SER A 34 8.77 15.46 12.67
CA SER A 34 10.11 15.89 13.04
C SER A 34 11.13 15.45 11.98
N LEU A 35 11.94 16.44 11.59
CA LEU A 35 13.25 16.35 10.94
C LEU A 35 13.32 16.34 9.40
N LEU A 36 14.06 17.37 8.93
CA LEU A 36 14.79 17.51 7.67
C LEU A 36 13.99 18.02 6.45
N ASN A 37 13.81 19.35 6.41
CA ASN A 37 13.57 20.07 5.17
C ASN A 37 14.88 20.75 4.75
N ASP A 38 15.55 20.14 3.78
CA ASP A 38 16.61 20.78 3.02
C ASP A 38 16.26 20.63 1.53
N SER A 39 16.72 21.58 0.73
CA SER A 39 16.68 21.66 -0.74
C SER A 39 15.42 22.20 -1.49
N LEU A 40 15.57 23.50 -1.82
CA LEU A 40 15.43 24.16 -3.14
C LEU A 40 14.20 25.07 -3.42
N PRO A 41 14.43 26.30 -3.92
CA PRO A 41 13.38 27.29 -4.16
C PRO A 41 12.68 27.10 -5.52
N GLN A 42 11.35 27.27 -5.47
CA GLN A 42 10.47 27.40 -6.63
C GLN A 42 10.66 28.75 -7.33
N SER A 43 10.56 28.71 -8.66
CA SER A 43 10.43 29.86 -9.54
C SER A 43 9.24 30.73 -9.16
N PHE A 44 9.47 32.03 -8.95
CA PHE A 44 8.39 33.01 -8.94
C PHE A 44 8.29 33.69 -10.30
N ASN A 45 7.15 33.46 -10.95
CA ASN A 45 6.60 34.30 -11.99
C ASN A 45 6.24 35.65 -11.34
N VAL A 46 6.77 36.76 -11.84
CA VAL A 46 6.38 38.11 -11.45
C VAL A 46 6.04 38.91 -12.71
N GLU A 47 4.79 38.84 -13.12
CA GLU A 47 4.13 39.99 -13.73
C GLU A 47 3.55 40.82 -12.59
N ASN A 48 4.14 41.97 -12.33
CA ASN A 48 3.41 43.18 -11.95
C ASN A 48 4.38 44.37 -11.89
N ASN A 49 4.17 45.31 -12.81
CA ASN A 49 4.76 46.63 -12.79
C ASN A 49 4.33 47.38 -11.53
N GLN A 50 5.22 47.50 -10.55
CA GLN A 50 5.20 48.59 -9.58
C GLN A 50 6.63 49.12 -9.41
N THR A 51 6.82 50.36 -9.84
CA THR A 51 8.00 51.17 -9.56
C THR A 51 8.12 51.38 -8.05
N VAL A 52 9.01 50.62 -7.41
CA VAL A 52 9.40 50.84 -6.02
C VAL A 52 10.63 51.76 -6.02
N ALA A 53 10.52 52.86 -5.28
CA ALA A 53 11.58 53.83 -5.09
C ALA A 53 12.84 53.16 -4.50
N LEU A 54 14.00 53.48 -5.06
CA LEU A 54 15.31 53.03 -4.60
C LEU A 54 15.63 53.70 -3.25
N GLU A 55 15.23 53.10 -2.14
CA GLU A 55 15.83 53.42 -0.85
C GLU A 55 17.25 52.84 -0.81
N ASN A 56 18.20 53.70 -0.48
CA ASN A 56 19.63 53.42 -0.46
C ASN A 56 19.96 52.50 0.74
N ILE A 57 19.86 51.19 0.55
CA ILE A 57 20.21 50.19 1.57
C ILE A 57 21.73 50.14 1.69
N ALA A 58 22.27 50.84 2.69
CA ALA A 58 23.68 50.78 3.04
C ALA A 58 23.99 49.43 3.73
N VAL A 59 24.37 48.42 2.95
CA VAL A 59 24.91 47.15 3.47
C VAL A 59 26.40 47.33 3.79
N PRO A 60 26.84 47.20 5.06
CA PRO A 60 28.25 47.35 5.41
C PRO A 60 29.12 46.33 4.65
N GLY A 61 30.11 46.83 3.91
CA GLY A 61 31.03 46.00 3.11
C GLY A 61 30.67 45.85 1.63
N LEU A 62 29.44 46.21 1.23
CA LEU A 62 29.04 46.26 -0.17
C LEU A 62 29.25 47.69 -0.69
N ARG A 63 30.43 47.97 -1.25
CA ARG A 63 30.65 49.24 -1.95
C ARG A 63 29.73 49.27 -3.17
N THR A 64 28.74 50.15 -3.16
CA THR A 64 27.93 50.44 -4.33
C THR A 64 28.85 51.02 -5.38
N LEU A 65 29.14 50.24 -6.43
CA LEU A 65 29.92 50.70 -7.57
C LEU A 65 29.10 51.80 -8.26
N THR A 66 29.45 53.06 -8.02
CA THR A 66 28.92 54.16 -8.81
C THR A 66 29.65 54.20 -10.15
N PRO A 67 29.00 54.61 -11.26
CA PRO A 67 29.64 54.74 -12.56
C PRO A 67 30.91 55.63 -12.54
N GLU A 68 30.94 56.62 -11.66
CA GLU A 68 32.12 57.48 -11.43
C GLU A 68 33.29 56.71 -10.80
N LEU A 69 33.01 55.83 -9.83
CA LEU A 69 34.04 54.99 -9.20
C LEU A 69 34.60 53.96 -10.19
N LEU A 70 33.74 53.38 -11.05
CA LEU A 70 34.18 52.50 -12.13
C LEU A 70 35.16 53.21 -13.08
N THR A 71 34.86 54.45 -13.45
CA THR A 71 35.73 55.24 -14.34
C THR A 71 37.06 55.59 -13.67
N ALA A 72 37.06 55.86 -12.36
CA ALA A 72 38.28 56.10 -11.60
C ALA A 72 39.11 54.83 -11.32
N MET A 73 38.50 53.64 -11.38
CA MET A 73 39.19 52.36 -11.23
C MET A 73 39.79 51.83 -12.54
N ILE A 74 39.40 52.38 -13.68
CA ILE A 74 39.99 52.02 -14.97
C ILE A 74 41.36 52.72 -15.08
N PRO A 75 42.46 51.96 -15.24
CA PRO A 75 43.77 52.55 -15.46
C PRO A 75 43.73 53.40 -16.72
N HIS A 76 44.13 54.66 -16.59
CA HIS A 76 44.14 55.61 -17.70
C HIS A 76 45.19 55.16 -18.72
N TRP A 77 44.76 54.91 -19.95
CA TRP A 77 45.64 54.46 -21.01
C TRP A 77 46.31 55.67 -21.67
N ASP A 78 47.58 55.89 -21.36
CA ASP A 78 48.38 56.93 -22.01
C ASP A 78 49.12 56.33 -23.20
N SER A 79 48.72 56.75 -24.41
CA SER A 79 49.35 56.31 -25.66
C SER A 79 50.85 56.64 -25.77
N SER A 80 51.34 57.59 -24.98
CA SER A 80 52.75 57.98 -24.96
C SER A 80 53.63 57.03 -24.11
N GLN A 81 53.05 56.31 -23.14
CA GLN A 81 53.78 55.38 -22.27
C GLN A 81 54.22 54.09 -22.97
N TYR A 82 53.58 53.75 -24.10
CA TYR A 82 53.87 52.53 -24.87
C TYR A 82 54.44 52.83 -26.27
N ARG A 83 54.79 54.10 -26.54
CA ARG A 83 55.39 54.49 -27.82
C ARG A 83 56.87 54.14 -27.82
N ILE A 84 57.23 53.07 -28.51
CA ILE A 84 58.63 52.70 -28.76
C ILE A 84 59.14 53.60 -29.88
N GLU A 85 59.73 54.74 -29.53
CA GLU A 85 60.28 55.69 -30.50
C GLU A 85 61.57 55.16 -31.17
N ASP A 86 62.30 54.27 -30.49
CA ASP A 86 63.47 53.58 -31.02
C ASP A 86 63.52 52.11 -30.52
N PRO A 87 63.33 51.11 -31.38
CA PRO A 87 63.35 49.70 -30.99
C PRO A 87 64.75 49.16 -30.66
N LEU A 88 65.83 49.86 -31.04
CA LEU A 88 67.19 49.51 -30.63
C LEU A 88 67.59 50.13 -29.29
N ASN A 89 66.87 51.15 -28.83
CA ASN A 89 67.14 51.85 -27.58
C ASN A 89 65.83 52.25 -26.90
N PRO A 90 65.08 51.28 -26.34
CA PRO A 90 63.82 51.55 -25.66
C PRO A 90 64.06 52.55 -24.52
N SER A 91 63.15 53.50 -24.33
CA SER A 91 63.27 54.48 -23.24
C SER A 91 63.29 53.77 -21.89
N GLU A 92 64.14 54.23 -20.95
CA GLU A 92 64.22 53.69 -19.58
C GLU A 92 62.89 53.80 -18.81
N THR A 93 61.93 54.55 -19.33
CA THR A 93 60.57 54.69 -18.80
C THR A 93 59.67 53.50 -19.11
N ILE A 94 60.07 52.57 -19.97
CA ILE A 94 59.31 51.33 -20.17
C ILE A 94 59.61 50.41 -18.97
N PRO A 95 58.61 50.04 -18.15
CA PRO A 95 58.83 49.20 -16.98
C PRO A 95 59.34 47.83 -17.43
N GLN A 96 60.65 47.59 -17.27
CA GLN A 96 61.23 46.27 -17.48
C GLN A 96 60.90 45.40 -16.27
N ILE A 97 60.31 44.24 -16.52
CA ILE A 97 60.10 43.23 -15.48
C ILE A 97 61.47 42.85 -14.93
N THR A 98 61.63 43.00 -13.61
CA THR A 98 62.84 42.54 -12.94
C THR A 98 62.85 41.01 -12.93
N GLN A 99 64.03 40.39 -12.94
CA GLN A 99 64.15 38.92 -12.87
C GLN A 99 63.32 38.34 -11.71
N GLN A 100 63.31 39.03 -10.57
CA GLN A 100 62.54 38.64 -9.40
C GLN A 100 61.01 38.65 -9.65
N GLN A 101 60.49 39.57 -10.46
CA GLN A 101 59.08 39.59 -10.85
C GLN A 101 58.76 38.45 -11.84
N ALA A 102 59.67 38.12 -12.76
CA ALA A 102 59.52 36.99 -13.66
C ALA A 102 59.50 35.64 -12.90
N ASP A 103 60.39 35.47 -11.93
CA ASP A 103 60.45 34.26 -11.09
C ASP A 103 59.18 34.11 -10.22
N ARG A 104 58.65 35.23 -9.69
CA ARG A 104 57.35 35.24 -9.00
C ARG A 104 56.20 34.86 -9.93
N ALA A 105 56.15 35.39 -11.14
CA ALA A 105 55.11 35.05 -12.10
C ALA A 105 55.15 33.55 -12.46
N THR A 106 56.35 33.00 -12.66
CA THR A 106 56.56 31.58 -12.98
C THR A 106 56.10 30.68 -11.83
N THR A 107 56.47 31.01 -10.59
CA THR A 107 56.03 30.23 -9.41
C THR A 107 54.53 30.28 -9.18
N ILE A 108 53.88 31.43 -9.44
CA ILE A 108 52.41 31.55 -9.40
C ILE A 108 51.78 30.66 -10.48
N TYR A 109 52.33 30.68 -11.70
CA TYR A 109 51.84 29.87 -12.80
C TYR A 109 51.95 28.37 -12.52
N ASP A 110 53.11 27.91 -12.04
CA ASP A 110 53.33 26.51 -11.68
C ASP A 110 52.42 26.08 -10.51
N GLY A 111 52.23 26.98 -9.53
CA GLY A 111 51.29 26.77 -8.43
C GLY A 111 49.86 26.61 -8.92
N ALA A 112 49.42 27.48 -9.85
CA ALA A 112 48.09 27.40 -10.47
C ALA A 112 47.91 26.12 -11.27
N LEU A 113 48.92 25.71 -12.06
CA LEU A 113 48.88 24.47 -12.83
C LEU A 113 48.75 23.25 -11.93
N ARG A 114 49.52 23.19 -10.82
CA ARG A 114 49.42 22.10 -9.85
C ARG A 114 48.05 22.09 -9.17
N ALA A 115 47.50 23.24 -8.80
CA ALA A 115 46.18 23.35 -8.20
C ALA A 115 45.07 22.85 -9.15
N LEU A 116 45.16 23.18 -10.44
CA LEU A 116 44.27 22.69 -11.49
C LEU A 116 44.34 21.16 -11.62
N GLN A 117 45.55 20.59 -11.64
CA GLN A 117 45.74 19.14 -11.72
C GLN A 117 45.18 18.40 -10.49
N VAL A 118 45.40 18.93 -9.28
CA VAL A 118 44.87 18.34 -8.05
C VAL A 118 43.33 18.41 -8.03
N THR A 119 42.77 19.55 -8.43
CA THR A 119 41.32 19.72 -8.55
C THR A 119 40.71 18.75 -9.56
N GLY A 120 41.34 18.57 -10.72
CA GLY A 120 40.91 17.59 -11.73
C GLY A 120 40.88 16.16 -11.18
N LYS A 121 41.96 15.73 -10.51
CA LYS A 121 42.00 14.40 -9.86
C LYS A 121 40.95 14.26 -8.76
N ALA A 122 40.69 15.31 -7.99
CA ALA A 122 39.66 15.29 -6.94
C ALA A 122 38.25 15.13 -7.54
N LEU A 123 37.97 15.77 -8.68
CA LEU A 123 36.71 15.62 -9.40
C LEU A 123 36.54 14.18 -9.93
N ASP A 124 37.60 13.59 -10.50
CA ASP A 124 37.57 12.21 -10.98
C ASP A 124 37.26 11.21 -9.86
N VAL A 125 37.97 11.34 -8.72
CA VAL A 125 37.72 10.51 -7.53
C VAL A 125 36.28 10.69 -7.02
N THR A 126 35.77 11.91 -7.04
CA THR A 126 34.39 12.20 -6.60
C THR A 126 33.37 11.55 -7.53
N LYS A 127 33.60 11.59 -8.85
CA LYS A 127 32.76 10.94 -9.86
C LYS A 127 32.73 9.42 -9.68
N GLU A 128 33.88 8.81 -9.42
CA GLU A 128 33.96 7.37 -9.13
C GLU A 128 33.20 7.01 -7.85
N LYS A 129 33.41 7.76 -6.76
CA LYS A 129 32.67 7.58 -5.51
C LYS A 129 31.17 7.69 -5.70
N PHE A 130 30.70 8.70 -6.44
CA PHE A 130 29.28 8.87 -6.73
C PHE A 130 28.72 7.67 -7.52
N THR A 131 29.47 7.16 -8.48
CA THR A 131 29.07 5.97 -9.26
C THR A 131 28.96 4.72 -8.37
N VAL A 132 29.92 4.52 -7.47
CA VAL A 132 29.92 3.40 -6.51
C VAL A 132 28.73 3.51 -5.55
N VAL A 133 28.51 4.68 -4.96
CA VAL A 133 27.36 4.94 -4.08
C VAL A 133 26.05 4.73 -4.83
N GLY A 134 25.94 5.20 -6.07
CA GLY A 134 24.76 4.97 -6.92
C GLY A 134 24.48 3.49 -7.19
N LYS A 135 25.53 2.68 -7.42
CA LYS A 135 25.38 1.22 -7.58
C LYS A 135 24.96 0.54 -6.27
N HIS A 136 25.51 0.97 -5.14
CA HIS A 136 25.10 0.46 -3.83
C HIS A 136 23.63 0.79 -3.54
N ALA A 137 23.21 2.04 -3.76
CA ALA A 137 21.82 2.46 -3.56
C ALA A 137 20.84 1.63 -4.42
N LYS A 138 21.18 1.38 -5.69
CA LYS A 138 20.39 0.51 -6.57
C LYS A 138 20.30 -0.93 -6.05
N THR A 139 21.40 -1.47 -5.55
CA THR A 139 21.46 -2.83 -5.01
C THR A 139 20.64 -2.95 -3.73
N VAL A 140 20.72 -1.96 -2.84
CA VAL A 140 19.90 -1.89 -1.63
C VAL A 140 18.42 -1.82 -1.98
N ASN A 141 18.04 -0.96 -2.93
CA ASN A 141 16.65 -0.85 -3.36
C ASN A 141 16.11 -2.16 -3.98
N ALA A 142 16.91 -2.83 -4.83
CA ALA A 142 16.55 -4.15 -5.36
C ALA A 142 16.38 -5.19 -4.24
N GLY A 143 17.24 -5.15 -3.21
CA GLY A 143 17.12 -5.99 -2.02
C GLY A 143 15.83 -5.72 -1.23
N ILE A 144 15.46 -4.45 -1.04
CA ILE A 144 14.21 -4.05 -0.38
C ILE A 144 13.01 -4.59 -1.17
N GLN A 145 12.95 -4.37 -2.49
CA GLN A 145 11.88 -4.86 -3.35
C GLN A 145 11.75 -6.38 -3.30
N ALA A 146 12.88 -7.10 -3.35
CA ALA A 146 12.91 -8.55 -3.22
C ALA A 146 12.36 -8.98 -1.85
N SER A 147 12.79 -8.34 -0.76
CA SER A 147 12.30 -8.63 0.60
C SER A 147 10.79 -8.40 0.72
N THR A 148 10.27 -7.28 0.22
CA THR A 148 8.84 -6.98 0.22
C THR A 148 8.05 -8.03 -0.56
N SER A 149 8.56 -8.48 -1.71
CA SER A 149 7.90 -9.53 -2.50
C SER A 149 7.84 -10.87 -1.75
N ILE A 150 8.91 -11.22 -1.03
CA ILE A 150 8.96 -12.44 -0.21
C ILE A 150 7.96 -12.36 0.94
N GLU A 151 7.88 -11.21 1.62
CA GLU A 151 6.91 -10.99 2.70
C GLU A 151 5.47 -11.08 2.19
N GLN A 152 5.18 -10.51 1.01
CA GLN A 152 3.87 -10.60 0.38
C GLN A 152 3.49 -12.05 0.05
N VAL A 153 4.41 -12.82 -0.56
CA VAL A 153 4.19 -14.24 -0.86
C VAL A 153 3.95 -15.04 0.42
N LYS A 154 4.72 -14.78 1.48
CA LYS A 154 4.54 -15.41 2.79
C LYS A 154 3.17 -15.07 3.39
N GLY A 155 2.75 -13.80 3.33
CA GLY A 155 1.44 -13.36 3.78
C GLY A 155 0.30 -14.07 3.03
N ASN A 156 0.39 -14.13 1.70
CA ASN A 156 -0.58 -14.81 0.86
C ASN A 156 -0.65 -16.32 1.17
N TYR A 157 0.49 -16.97 1.39
CA TYR A 157 0.55 -18.38 1.74
C TYR A 157 -0.12 -18.69 3.08
N LEU A 158 0.15 -17.87 4.11
CA LEU A 158 -0.52 -18.01 5.41
C LEU A 158 -2.03 -17.75 5.31
N GLY A 159 -2.44 -16.77 4.50
CA GLY A 159 -3.84 -16.52 4.19
C GLY A 159 -4.52 -17.73 3.55
N TYR A 160 -3.87 -18.33 2.55
CA TYR A 160 -4.36 -19.54 1.89
C TYR A 160 -4.51 -20.73 2.86
N LEU A 161 -3.49 -20.98 3.70
CA LEU A 161 -3.58 -22.05 4.70
C LEU A 161 -4.75 -21.86 5.67
N ASN A 162 -4.98 -20.62 6.11
CA ASN A 162 -6.12 -20.29 6.97
C ASN A 162 -7.45 -20.51 6.25
N GLU A 163 -7.56 -20.12 4.97
CA GLU A 163 -8.76 -20.35 4.18
C GLU A 163 -9.06 -21.84 3.96
N VAL A 164 -8.01 -22.64 3.70
CA VAL A 164 -8.12 -24.11 3.58
C VAL A 164 -8.63 -24.72 4.88
N GLU A 165 -8.06 -24.33 6.02
CA GLU A 165 -8.48 -24.84 7.33
C GLU A 165 -9.92 -24.40 7.67
N ASN A 166 -10.28 -23.14 7.42
CA ASN A 166 -11.65 -22.65 7.59
C ASN A 166 -12.65 -23.42 6.71
N THR A 167 -12.26 -23.72 5.47
CA THR A 167 -13.10 -24.50 4.55
C THR A 167 -13.25 -25.95 5.03
N LYS A 168 -12.18 -26.55 5.54
CA LYS A 168 -12.20 -27.89 6.13
C LYS A 168 -13.13 -27.94 7.35
N GLN A 169 -13.06 -26.97 8.25
CA GLN A 169 -13.93 -26.88 9.42
C GLN A 169 -15.41 -26.73 9.02
N LYS A 170 -15.72 -25.87 8.04
CA LYS A 170 -17.08 -25.73 7.50
C LYS A 170 -17.62 -27.02 6.90
N ASN A 171 -16.78 -27.77 6.17
CA ASN A 171 -17.17 -29.06 5.62
C ASN A 171 -17.45 -30.11 6.70
N ILE A 172 -16.63 -30.15 7.76
CA ILE A 172 -16.85 -31.03 8.91
C ILE A 172 -18.18 -30.67 9.60
N GLU A 173 -18.41 -29.38 9.86
CA GLU A 173 -19.65 -28.90 10.47
C GLU A 173 -20.88 -29.26 9.64
N LEU A 174 -20.82 -29.07 8.31
CA LEU A 174 -21.88 -29.46 7.40
C LEU A 174 -22.15 -30.98 7.47
N SER A 175 -21.10 -31.80 7.45
CA SER A 175 -21.23 -33.25 7.56
C SER A 175 -21.87 -33.69 8.88
N VAL A 176 -21.49 -33.06 9.99
CA VAL A 176 -22.07 -33.32 11.31
C VAL A 176 -23.55 -32.93 11.33
N ASN A 177 -23.90 -31.78 10.78
CA ASN A 177 -25.29 -31.32 10.73
C ASN A 177 -26.15 -32.23 9.85
N GLN A 178 -25.66 -32.65 8.69
CA GLN A 178 -26.35 -33.63 7.83
C GLN A 178 -26.56 -34.96 8.56
N SER A 179 -25.53 -35.48 9.24
CA SER A 179 -25.65 -36.70 10.04
C SER A 179 -26.70 -36.57 11.13
N LYS A 180 -26.73 -35.44 11.85
CA LYS A 180 -27.75 -35.15 12.86
C LYS A 180 -29.15 -35.13 12.25
N THR A 181 -29.36 -34.40 11.15
CA THR A 181 -30.65 -34.35 10.46
C THR A 181 -31.13 -35.73 10.01
N VAL A 182 -30.27 -36.53 9.39
CA VAL A 182 -30.60 -37.90 8.96
C VAL A 182 -30.97 -38.77 10.17
N THR A 183 -30.21 -38.67 11.26
CA THR A 183 -30.45 -39.43 12.48
C THR A 183 -31.78 -39.05 13.11
N THR A 184 -32.04 -37.75 13.28
CA THR A 184 -33.31 -37.24 13.80
C THR A 184 -34.49 -37.68 12.93
N SER A 185 -34.36 -37.60 11.61
CA SER A 185 -35.41 -38.03 10.69
C SER A 185 -35.70 -39.54 10.78
N ARG A 186 -34.66 -40.37 10.97
CA ARG A 186 -34.84 -41.81 11.18
C ARG A 186 -35.53 -42.09 12.51
N ILE A 187 -35.08 -41.46 13.60
CA ILE A 187 -35.68 -41.60 14.93
C ILE A 187 -37.16 -41.22 14.88
N SER A 188 -37.51 -40.09 14.25
CA SER A 188 -38.92 -39.67 14.14
C SER A 188 -39.78 -40.64 13.33
N ALA A 189 -39.21 -41.25 12.27
CA ALA A 189 -39.93 -42.25 11.48
C ALA A 189 -40.22 -43.51 12.30
N TYR A 190 -39.20 -44.06 12.98
CA TYR A 190 -39.38 -45.23 13.86
C TYR A 190 -40.35 -44.94 14.99
N SER A 191 -40.26 -43.76 15.62
CA SER A 191 -41.19 -43.36 16.67
C SER A 191 -42.64 -43.26 16.18
N LYS A 192 -42.85 -42.77 14.94
CA LYS A 192 -44.19 -42.72 14.33
C LYS A 192 -44.75 -44.13 14.08
N ASP A 193 -43.94 -45.02 13.52
CA ASP A 193 -44.36 -46.40 13.27
C ASP A 193 -44.69 -47.12 14.57
N GLU A 194 -43.88 -46.93 15.62
CA GLU A 194 -44.14 -47.46 16.96
C GLU A 194 -45.48 -46.97 17.51
N LEU A 195 -45.74 -45.65 17.47
CA LEU A 195 -47.02 -45.08 17.90
C LEU A 195 -48.21 -45.65 17.11
N GLN A 196 -48.06 -45.80 15.80
CA GLN A 196 -49.12 -46.36 14.95
C GLN A 196 -49.40 -47.83 15.26
N THR A 197 -48.38 -48.63 15.58
CA THR A 197 -48.58 -50.02 16.02
C THR A 197 -49.28 -50.09 17.37
N GLN A 198 -48.94 -49.20 18.31
CA GLN A 198 -49.57 -49.11 19.62
C GLN A 198 -51.05 -48.72 19.50
N GLU A 199 -51.37 -47.76 18.63
CA GLU A 199 -52.74 -47.35 18.32
C GLU A 199 -53.55 -48.52 17.76
N ARG A 200 -53.01 -49.25 16.79
CA ARG A 200 -53.69 -50.42 16.20
C ARG A 200 -53.95 -51.52 17.23
N LEU A 201 -53.00 -51.77 18.12
CA LEU A 201 -53.16 -52.74 19.21
C LEU A 201 -54.24 -52.30 20.21
N ALA A 202 -54.26 -51.02 20.57
CA ALA A 202 -55.28 -50.44 21.44
C ALA A 202 -56.68 -50.53 20.81
N ALA A 203 -56.79 -50.23 19.51
CA ALA A 203 -58.05 -50.31 18.75
C ALA A 203 -58.58 -51.76 18.71
N SER A 204 -57.73 -52.74 18.39
CA SER A 204 -58.12 -54.15 18.38
C SER A 204 -58.55 -54.64 19.77
N LYS A 205 -57.86 -54.19 20.83
CA LYS A 205 -58.23 -54.51 22.21
C LYS A 205 -59.58 -53.91 22.60
N ALA A 206 -59.85 -52.66 22.21
CA ALA A 206 -61.13 -52.00 22.45
C ALA A 206 -62.28 -52.70 21.70
N GLU A 207 -62.07 -53.13 20.46
CA GLU A 207 -63.04 -53.89 19.69
C GLU A 207 -63.35 -55.25 20.34
N LEU A 208 -62.32 -55.96 20.81
CA LEU A 208 -62.49 -57.22 21.52
C LEU A 208 -63.28 -57.05 22.81
N MET A 209 -63.02 -55.98 23.57
CA MET A 209 -63.80 -55.65 24.77
C MET A 209 -65.26 -55.35 24.40
N ARG A 210 -65.50 -54.58 23.35
CA ARG A 210 -66.87 -54.29 22.86
C ARG A 210 -67.61 -55.57 22.46
N LEU A 211 -66.96 -56.50 21.77
CA LEU A 211 -67.55 -57.78 21.39
C LEU A 211 -67.88 -58.63 22.62
N LYS A 212 -67.00 -58.65 23.64
CA LYS A 212 -67.28 -59.33 24.91
C LYS A 212 -68.45 -58.71 25.66
N ASP A 213 -68.55 -57.38 25.67
CA ASP A 213 -69.68 -56.69 26.31
C ASP A 213 -71.00 -57.02 25.60
N LEU A 214 -71.00 -57.05 24.26
CA LEU A 214 -72.16 -57.49 23.49
C LEU A 214 -72.52 -58.96 23.78
N GLU A 215 -71.53 -59.85 23.87
CA GLU A 215 -71.76 -61.25 24.21
C GLU A 215 -72.32 -61.40 25.63
N LEU A 216 -71.77 -60.66 26.61
CA LEU A 216 -72.27 -60.64 27.97
C LEU A 216 -73.69 -60.06 28.06
N GLN A 217 -73.99 -59.00 27.30
CA GLN A 217 -75.34 -58.44 27.21
C GLN A 217 -76.32 -59.44 26.59
N ALA A 218 -75.92 -60.14 25.52
CA ALA A 218 -76.74 -61.18 24.91
C ALA A 218 -77.03 -62.31 25.90
N LYS A 219 -76.00 -62.81 26.61
CA LYS A 219 -76.17 -63.81 27.69
C LYS A 219 -77.07 -63.32 28.82
N LEU A 220 -76.94 -62.06 29.23
CA LEU A 220 -77.82 -61.47 30.24
C LEU A 220 -79.27 -61.38 29.76
N GLN A 221 -79.48 -61.06 28.48
CA GLN A 221 -80.81 -61.02 27.88
C GLN A 221 -81.43 -62.42 27.81
N GLU A 222 -80.68 -63.42 27.36
CA GLU A 222 -81.10 -64.83 27.39
C GLU A 222 -81.44 -65.29 28.81
N PHE A 223 -80.59 -64.96 29.78
CA PHE A 223 -80.83 -65.29 31.19
C PHE A 223 -82.12 -64.64 31.71
N LYS A 224 -82.38 -63.37 31.38
CA LYS A 224 -83.64 -62.68 31.75
C LYS A 224 -84.88 -63.37 31.15
N VAL A 225 -84.81 -63.79 29.90
CA VAL A 225 -85.89 -64.57 29.26
C VAL A 225 -86.11 -65.89 29.99
N SER A 226 -85.03 -66.60 30.35
CA SER A 226 -85.12 -67.87 31.09
C SER A 226 -85.69 -67.74 32.51
N LEU A 227 -85.54 -66.59 33.15
CA LEU A 227 -86.13 -66.26 34.45
C LEU A 227 -87.61 -65.86 34.40
N GLY A 228 -88.25 -65.92 33.22
CA GLY A 228 -89.69 -65.67 33.06
C GLY A 228 -90.08 -64.19 32.89
N TYR A 229 -89.12 -63.29 32.64
CA TYR A 229 -89.43 -61.91 32.26
C TYR A 229 -89.77 -61.83 30.77
N ILE A 230 -91.02 -62.10 30.42
CA ILE A 230 -91.59 -61.78 29.09
C ILE A 230 -91.71 -60.25 28.99
N GLN A 231 -91.03 -59.63 28.01
CA GLN A 231 -91.33 -58.26 27.62
C GLN A 231 -92.79 -58.17 27.15
N GLN A 232 -93.63 -57.43 27.86
CA GLN A 232 -94.78 -56.78 27.22
C GLN A 232 -94.21 -55.74 26.26
N GLY A 233 -94.54 -55.87 24.98
CA GLY A 233 -94.16 -54.93 23.94
C GLY A 233 -94.94 -53.61 24.05
N ASN A 234 -94.20 -52.50 23.98
CA ASN A 234 -94.37 -51.42 23.01
C ASN A 234 -93.16 -50.49 23.09
#